data_AF-D2S401-F1
#
_entry.id   AF-D2S401-F1
#
_cell.length_a   1.000
_cell.length_b   1.000
_cell.length_c   1.000
_cell.angle_alpha   90.00
_cell.angle_beta   90.00
_cell.angle_gamma   90.00
#
_symmetry.space_group_name_H-M   'P 1'
#
loop_
_entity.id
_entity.type
_entity.pdbx_description
1 polymer ?
#
loop_
_entity_poly.entity_id
_entity_poly.type
_entity_poly.pdbx_seq_one_letter_code
_entity_poly.pdbx_strand_id
1 'polypeptide(L)'
;MIDAGTQPRRTSPRVVLVHTATFRQARQLVPVLIPVAAVVGLDDGLLTVVVMAVVITALSLAGAVLSWWRFGYADGPTAVVVTRGLLARSVRTVPNDRIRGVEVEAPPLHRLLGLVRVRIDAAAGSVGTNEEELVVDGVPRAEGDRLRTRLLARRPTGAPAPDGDQPPEAPVEEELSRFRPRWLLYAPLVGSYLVVPLAAVGTLFRLVQELPDAVVPDLAGPEPSPHLVVAGLVAAVPLLALAAVVGAAVVNWGYRLVRRGGSLVAVRGLLTRRHTELEVDRIRGGTLSEGLGMRWVRAARVNALVTGLGQANRRGQLLPLGPRAEALRLLGRLVEDPGPLTGHPPAALRRRLVRALAAGLLVTAAGTWAAVALGWWWVPVAGVVLTVLGVPMGIGRFRALGHGAGPRSFSVRSGWLVREQAVLQRRAVVGWQVRQSVFQRRAGLATVVACVGAGSGGYAAVDMAAAEVAGFTAAASSGTWAGTLAPR
;
A
#
# COMPACT_ATOMS: atom_id res chain seq x y z
N MET A 1 -2.21 35.15 4.42
CA MET A 1 -0.99 35.98 4.52
C MET A 1 0.02 35.23 5.37
N ILE A 2 1.21 34.93 4.85
CA ILE A 2 2.30 34.34 5.64
C ILE A 2 2.91 35.50 6.44
N ASP A 3 3.03 35.36 7.76
CA ASP A 3 3.74 36.33 8.58
C ASP A 3 5.14 36.58 8.02
N ALA A 4 5.50 37.86 7.89
CA ALA A 4 6.74 38.37 7.31
C ALA A 4 8.03 37.92 8.06
N GLY A 5 7.93 37.07 9.08
CA GLY A 5 9.05 36.58 9.89
C GLY A 5 9.58 35.17 9.56
N THR A 6 8.94 34.40 8.67
CA THR A 6 9.38 33.01 8.40
C THR A 6 10.42 32.98 7.27
N GLN A 7 11.71 32.98 7.63
CA GLN A 7 12.78 32.89 6.62
C GLN A 7 12.78 31.51 5.93
N PRO A 8 12.85 31.47 4.58
CA PRO A 8 12.95 30.21 3.84
C PRO A 8 14.27 29.51 4.16
N ARG A 9 14.18 28.28 4.66
CA ARG A 9 15.33 27.40 4.91
C ARG A 9 15.61 26.54 3.70
N ARG A 10 16.90 26.27 3.47
CA ARG A 10 17.38 25.34 2.45
C ARG A 10 17.64 23.97 3.05
N THR A 11 17.51 22.93 2.23
CA THR A 11 17.93 21.57 2.59
C THR A 11 19.45 21.46 2.54
N SER A 12 20.01 20.37 3.09
CA SER A 12 21.47 20.20 3.13
C SER A 12 22.04 20.10 1.70
N PRO A 13 23.16 20.77 1.37
CA PRO A 13 23.83 20.63 0.07
C PRO A 13 24.23 19.19 -0.25
N ARG A 14 24.43 18.35 0.78
CA ARG A 14 24.72 16.91 0.63
C ARG A 14 23.62 16.15 -0.12
N VAL A 15 22.41 16.71 -0.23
CA VAL A 15 21.33 16.17 -1.07
C VAL A 15 21.74 16.03 -2.54
N VAL A 16 22.56 16.94 -3.05
CA VAL A 16 23.02 16.91 -4.44
C VAL A 16 23.73 15.59 -4.73
N LEU A 17 24.61 15.14 -3.82
CA LEU A 17 25.30 13.85 -3.95
C LEU A 17 24.31 12.68 -4.05
N VAL A 18 23.22 12.72 -3.29
CA VAL A 18 22.17 11.69 -3.36
C VAL A 18 21.45 11.72 -4.71
N HIS A 19 21.08 12.91 -5.19
CA HIS A 19 20.35 13.05 -6.45
C HIS A 19 21.20 12.63 -7.65
N THR A 20 22.49 12.98 -7.64
CA THR A 20 23.47 12.55 -8.63
C THR A 20 23.68 11.04 -8.57
N ALA A 21 23.98 10.47 -7.40
CA ALA A 21 24.24 9.03 -7.25
C ALA A 21 23.02 8.15 -7.58
N THR A 22 21.79 8.66 -7.39
CA THR A 22 20.56 7.92 -7.76
C THR A 22 20.15 8.10 -9.22
N PHE A 23 20.95 8.82 -10.02
CA PHE A 23 20.69 9.15 -11.42
C PHE A 23 19.25 9.65 -11.64
N ARG A 24 18.70 10.37 -10.65
CA ARG A 24 17.29 10.75 -10.65
C ARG A 24 17.00 11.67 -11.83
N GLN A 25 17.93 12.59 -12.11
CA GLN A 25 17.85 13.54 -13.20
C GLN A 25 18.17 12.88 -14.55
N ALA A 26 19.21 12.04 -14.61
CA ALA A 26 19.57 11.32 -15.83
C ALA A 26 18.41 10.47 -16.36
N ARG A 27 17.62 9.81 -15.50
CA ARG A 27 16.41 9.10 -15.91
C ARG A 27 15.37 9.97 -16.62
N GLN A 28 15.28 11.26 -16.27
CA GLN A 28 14.38 12.20 -16.95
C GLN A 28 14.93 12.64 -18.31
N LEU A 29 16.24 12.52 -18.52
CA LEU A 29 16.90 12.85 -19.78
C LEU A 29 16.88 11.67 -20.77
N VAL A 30 16.62 10.42 -20.33
CA VAL A 30 16.58 9.23 -21.20
C VAL A 30 15.74 9.41 -22.48
N PRO A 31 14.51 9.98 -22.44
CA PRO A 31 13.72 10.18 -23.66
C PRO A 31 14.35 11.15 -24.66
N VAL A 32 15.17 12.09 -24.19
CA VAL A 32 15.93 13.04 -25.04
C VAL A 32 17.23 12.39 -25.53
N LEU A 33 17.83 11.54 -24.70
CA LEU A 33 19.11 10.89 -25.02
C LEU A 33 18.97 9.81 -26.10
N ILE A 34 17.85 9.09 -26.16
CA ILE A 34 17.59 8.06 -27.19
C ILE A 34 17.70 8.62 -28.62
N PRO A 35 16.98 9.70 -29.01
CA PRO A 35 17.11 10.27 -30.35
C PRO A 35 18.48 10.92 -30.58
N VAL A 36 19.11 11.53 -29.56
CA VAL A 36 20.47 12.07 -29.70
C VAL A 36 21.47 10.95 -29.99
N ALA A 37 21.41 9.83 -29.28
CA ALA A 37 22.27 8.68 -29.54
C ALA A 37 22.01 8.07 -30.93
N ALA A 38 20.75 8.06 -31.39
CA ALA A 38 20.40 7.59 -32.73
C ALA A 38 20.92 8.50 -33.86
N VAL A 39 21.00 9.81 -33.63
CA VAL A 39 21.51 10.78 -34.61
C VAL A 39 23.05 10.83 -34.62
N VAL A 40 23.67 10.74 -33.44
CA VAL A 40 25.14 10.79 -33.30
C VAL A 40 25.80 9.51 -33.83
N GLY A 41 25.06 8.39 -33.86
CA GLY A 41 25.61 7.09 -34.22
C GLY A 41 26.45 6.52 -33.07
N LEU A 42 26.38 5.20 -32.87
CA LEU A 42 27.25 4.49 -31.92
C LEU A 42 28.50 3.92 -32.60
N ASP A 43 28.73 4.31 -33.86
CA ASP A 43 29.71 3.69 -34.75
C ASP A 43 31.16 4.06 -34.36
N ASP A 44 31.37 5.18 -33.66
CA ASP A 44 32.70 5.67 -33.22
C ASP A 44 33.05 5.27 -31.77
N GLY A 45 33.23 3.97 -31.52
CA GLY A 45 34.05 3.42 -30.42
C GLY A 45 33.77 3.82 -28.95
N LEU A 46 34.59 3.26 -28.04
CA LEU A 46 34.54 3.47 -26.59
C LEU A 46 34.53 4.96 -26.19
N LEU A 47 35.17 5.82 -26.98
CA LEU A 47 35.29 7.25 -26.71
C LEU A 47 33.93 7.96 -26.76
N THR A 48 33.07 7.65 -27.74
CA THR A 48 31.72 8.24 -27.84
C THR A 48 30.86 7.83 -26.65
N VAL A 49 30.94 6.56 -26.22
CA VAL A 49 30.25 6.06 -25.02
C VAL A 49 30.74 6.77 -23.76
N VAL A 50 32.05 6.95 -23.61
CA VAL A 50 32.65 7.65 -22.46
C VAL A 50 32.25 9.13 -22.45
N VAL A 51 32.34 9.83 -23.59
CA VAL A 51 31.94 11.24 -23.71
C VAL A 51 30.46 11.40 -23.37
N MET A 52 29.59 10.54 -23.91
CA MET A 52 28.16 10.54 -23.58
C MET A 52 27.91 10.29 -22.09
N ALA A 53 28.58 9.31 -21.48
CA ALA A 53 28.46 9.03 -20.05
C ALA A 53 28.92 10.23 -19.20
N VAL A 54 30.01 10.90 -19.58
CA VAL A 54 30.51 12.11 -18.91
C VAL A 54 29.53 13.26 -19.03
N VAL A 55 29.04 13.54 -20.25
CA VAL A 55 28.06 14.61 -20.51
C VAL A 55 26.76 14.37 -19.73
N ILE A 56 26.25 13.13 -19.73
CA ILE A 56 25.04 12.75 -18.97
C ILE A 56 25.28 12.96 -17.47
N THR A 57 26.44 12.56 -16.96
CA THR A 57 26.79 12.71 -15.54
C THR A 57 26.90 14.19 -15.17
N ALA A 58 27.54 15.01 -16.01
CA ALA A 58 27.67 16.45 -15.82
C ALA A 58 26.31 17.16 -15.85
N LEU A 59 25.46 16.85 -16.83
CA LEU A 59 24.10 17.39 -16.92
C LEU A 59 23.23 16.96 -15.73
N SER A 60 23.36 15.71 -15.29
CA SER A 60 22.65 15.22 -14.10
C SER A 60 23.11 15.93 -12.83
N LEU A 61 24.42 16.19 -12.68
CA LEU A 61 24.97 16.93 -11.55
C LEU A 61 24.52 18.40 -11.58
N ALA A 62 24.62 19.06 -12.73
CA ALA A 62 24.18 20.43 -12.91
C ALA A 62 22.68 20.56 -12.59
N GLY A 63 21.86 19.64 -13.09
CA GLY A 63 20.45 19.56 -12.76
C GLY A 63 20.20 19.36 -11.27
N ALA A 64 20.97 18.50 -10.61
CA ALA A 64 20.82 18.21 -9.18
C ALA A 64 21.14 19.45 -8.34
N VAL A 65 22.24 20.13 -8.65
CA VAL A 65 22.63 21.40 -8.03
C VAL A 65 21.57 22.47 -8.23
N LEU A 66 21.07 22.62 -9.47
CA LEU A 66 20.05 23.62 -9.79
C LEU A 66 18.72 23.32 -9.06
N SER A 67 18.37 22.04 -8.93
CA SER A 67 17.17 21.61 -8.22
C SER A 67 17.29 21.88 -6.71
N TRP A 68 18.45 21.64 -6.11
CA TRP A 68 18.73 21.94 -4.71
C TRP A 68 18.74 23.45 -4.47
N TRP A 69 19.39 24.23 -5.33
CA TRP A 69 19.46 25.69 -5.20
C TRP A 69 18.08 26.35 -5.27
N ARG A 70 17.16 25.77 -6.04
CA ARG A 70 15.78 26.25 -6.21
C ARG A 70 14.79 25.60 -5.24
N PHE A 71 15.23 24.68 -4.38
CA PHE A 71 14.41 24.05 -3.36
C PHE A 71 14.47 24.82 -2.05
N GLY A 72 13.31 25.19 -1.51
CA GLY A 72 13.20 25.84 -0.21
C GLY A 72 12.02 25.30 0.58
N TYR A 73 12.11 25.37 1.91
CA TYR A 73 10.99 25.10 2.80
C TYR A 73 10.95 26.12 3.94
N ALA A 74 9.77 26.41 4.45
CA ALA A 74 9.56 27.31 5.58
C ALA A 74 8.57 26.69 6.57
N ASP A 75 8.94 26.61 7.85
CA ASP A 75 8.11 26.08 8.95
C ASP A 75 7.42 27.20 9.74
N GLY A 76 6.41 27.83 9.13
CA GLY A 76 5.66 28.95 9.73
C GLY A 76 4.73 28.53 10.88
N PRO A 77 4.28 29.48 11.73
CA PRO A 77 3.39 29.21 12.86
C PRO A 77 2.03 28.65 12.43
N THR A 78 1.53 29.05 11.26
CA THR A 78 0.22 28.66 10.73
C THR A 78 0.29 27.64 9.59
N ALA A 79 1.40 27.57 8.84
CA ALA A 79 1.54 26.67 7.71
C ALA A 79 3.01 26.30 7.42
N VAL A 80 3.22 25.11 6.86
CA VAL A 80 4.46 24.70 6.23
C VAL A 80 4.38 24.99 4.74
N VAL A 81 5.39 25.69 4.21
CA VAL A 81 5.49 26.01 2.79
C VAL A 81 6.69 25.31 2.19
N VAL A 82 6.51 24.64 1.06
CA VAL A 82 7.61 24.10 0.24
C VAL A 82 7.57 24.74 -1.13
N THR A 83 8.71 25.26 -1.56
CA THR A 83 8.91 25.84 -2.87
C THR A 83 9.82 24.94 -3.68
N ARG A 84 9.39 24.55 -4.88
CA ARG A 84 10.15 23.69 -5.79
C ARG A 84 9.91 24.07 -7.25
N GLY A 85 10.83 23.67 -8.12
CA GLY A 85 10.66 23.72 -9.58
C GLY A 85 11.74 24.52 -10.28
N LEU A 86 12.25 23.97 -11.38
CA LEU A 86 13.36 24.52 -12.17
C LEU A 86 12.87 25.56 -13.19
N LEU A 87 11.85 25.18 -13.97
CA LEU A 87 11.22 25.98 -15.04
C LEU A 87 9.91 26.65 -14.57
N ALA A 88 9.03 25.89 -13.92
CA ALA A 88 7.78 26.39 -13.34
C ALA A 88 7.87 26.37 -11.81
N ARG A 89 7.57 27.50 -11.16
CA ARG A 89 7.62 27.62 -9.70
C ARG A 89 6.35 27.01 -9.10
N SER A 90 6.52 25.92 -8.35
CA SER A 90 5.47 25.28 -7.57
C SER A 90 5.66 25.66 -6.10
N VAL A 91 4.70 26.41 -5.55
CA VAL A 91 4.63 26.73 -4.12
C VAL A 91 3.50 25.90 -3.53
N ARG A 92 3.80 25.12 -2.49
CA ARG A 92 2.81 24.32 -1.77
C ARG A 92 2.76 24.78 -0.32
N THR A 93 1.58 25.20 0.10
CA THR A 93 1.31 25.63 1.47
C THR A 93 0.36 24.63 2.12
N VAL A 94 0.83 23.98 3.17
CA VAL A 94 0.04 23.07 4.00
C VAL A 94 -0.17 23.73 5.36
N PRO A 95 -1.40 24.17 5.68
CA PRO A 95 -1.75 24.67 7.01
C PRO A 95 -1.43 23.63 8.10
N ASN A 96 -0.92 24.08 9.25
CA ASN A 96 -0.47 23.19 10.33
C ASN A 96 -1.61 22.35 10.91
N ASP A 97 -2.84 22.89 10.95
CA ASP A 97 -4.07 22.21 11.33
C ASP A 97 -4.49 21.09 10.36
N ARG A 98 -4.01 21.16 9.11
CA ARG A 98 -4.20 20.10 8.11
C ARG A 98 -3.12 19.04 8.14
N ILE A 99 -2.04 19.19 8.92
CA ILE A 99 -0.97 18.18 8.98
C ILE A 99 -1.46 16.97 9.76
N ARG A 100 -1.61 15.85 9.04
CA ARG A 100 -2.24 14.62 9.52
C ARG A 100 -1.25 13.52 9.86
N GLY A 101 -0.07 13.53 9.24
CA GLY A 101 0.96 12.52 9.46
C GLY A 101 2.33 13.07 9.13
N VAL A 102 3.34 12.61 9.87
CA VAL A 102 4.75 12.89 9.56
C VAL A 102 5.50 11.57 9.58
N GLU A 103 6.04 11.19 8.43
CA GLU A 103 6.89 10.01 8.27
C GLU A 103 8.32 10.48 8.02
N VAL A 104 9.25 10.00 8.86
CA VAL A 104 10.69 10.26 8.67
C VAL A 104 11.31 9.00 8.10
N GLU A 105 11.87 9.11 6.90
CA GLU A 105 12.57 8.04 6.21
C GLU A 105 14.08 8.33 6.17
N ALA A 106 14.89 7.32 6.45
CA ALA A 106 16.34 7.39 6.25
C ALA A 106 16.80 6.33 5.25
N PRO A 107 16.69 6.57 3.93
CA PRO A 107 17.24 5.67 2.91
C PRO A 107 18.75 5.51 3.03
N PRO A 108 19.36 4.44 2.49
CA PRO A 108 20.78 4.13 2.68
C PRO A 108 21.74 5.30 2.37
N LEU A 109 21.61 5.93 1.21
CA LEU A 109 22.45 7.07 0.80
C LEU A 109 22.22 8.30 1.69
N HIS A 110 21.00 8.53 2.15
CA HIS A 110 20.72 9.61 3.08
C HIS A 110 21.35 9.32 4.45
N ARG A 111 21.22 8.08 4.94
CA ARG A 111 21.80 7.63 6.22
C ARG A 111 23.32 7.77 6.22
N LEU A 112 23.98 7.40 5.12
CA LEU A 112 25.43 7.55 4.96
C LEU A 112 25.88 9.01 5.06
N LEU A 113 25.07 9.94 4.53
CA LEU A 113 25.37 11.38 4.52
C LEU A 113 24.81 12.15 5.74
N GLY A 114 24.19 11.45 6.70
CA GLY A 114 23.56 12.05 7.89
C GLY A 114 22.23 12.78 7.62
N LEU A 115 21.60 12.46 6.49
CA LEU A 115 20.36 13.07 6.00
C LEU A 115 19.13 12.18 6.25
N VAL A 116 17.96 12.81 6.23
CA VAL A 116 16.64 12.17 6.27
C VAL A 116 15.70 12.83 5.28
N ARG A 117 14.69 12.07 4.85
CA ARG A 117 13.56 12.57 4.08
C ARG A 117 12.35 12.65 4.99
N VAL A 118 11.74 13.82 5.08
CA VAL A 118 10.52 14.04 5.87
C VAL A 118 9.34 14.09 4.90
N ARG A 119 8.35 13.25 5.12
CA ARG A 119 7.10 13.21 4.36
C ARG A 119 5.99 13.69 5.28
N ILE A 120 5.31 14.75 4.87
CA ILE A 120 4.25 15.43 5.60
C ILE A 120 2.96 15.22 4.81
N ASP A 121 1.97 14.64 5.46
CA ASP A 121 0.66 14.41 4.86
C ASP A 121 -0.31 15.49 5.29
N ALA A 122 -1.01 16.07 4.31
CA ALA A 122 -2.06 17.05 4.54
C ALA A 122 -3.45 16.39 4.40
N ALA A 123 -4.44 16.89 5.14
CA ALA A 123 -5.83 16.49 4.94
C ALA A 123 -6.29 16.82 3.51
N ALA A 124 -6.89 15.82 2.84
CA ALA A 124 -7.48 15.97 1.51
C ALA A 124 -8.44 17.16 1.46
N GLY A 125 -8.18 18.07 0.52
CA GLY A 125 -8.88 19.34 0.44
C GLY A 125 -8.75 20.01 -0.91
N SER A 126 -8.90 19.25 -2.00
CA SER A 126 -9.49 19.72 -3.26
C SER A 126 -9.47 18.62 -4.33
N VAL A 127 -10.54 18.58 -5.13
CA VAL A 127 -10.66 17.81 -6.37
C VAL A 127 -9.52 18.21 -7.32
N GLY A 128 -8.77 17.23 -7.80
CA GLY A 128 -7.80 17.39 -8.88
C GLY A 128 -6.35 17.19 -8.47
N THR A 129 -5.74 16.13 -9.03
CA THR A 129 -4.32 15.75 -8.99
C THR A 129 -3.78 15.10 -7.71
N ASN A 130 -3.10 13.96 -7.88
CA ASN A 130 -2.53 13.00 -6.92
C ASN A 130 -1.44 13.57 -5.96
N GLU A 131 -1.60 14.77 -5.41
CA GLU A 131 -0.52 15.52 -4.76
C GLU A 131 -0.82 15.92 -3.29
N GLU A 132 -1.39 15.00 -2.53
CA GLU A 132 -1.72 15.15 -1.08
C GLU A 132 -0.51 15.03 -0.14
N GLU A 133 0.69 14.75 -0.69
CA GLU A 133 1.92 14.51 0.06
C GLU A 133 2.96 15.62 -0.18
N LEU A 134 3.46 16.20 0.91
CA LEU A 134 4.54 17.19 0.94
C LEU A 134 5.84 16.51 1.36
N VAL A 135 6.84 16.47 0.49
CA VAL A 135 8.13 15.80 0.76
C VAL A 135 9.24 16.83 0.88
N VAL A 136 9.95 16.81 2.01
CA VAL A 136 11.19 17.55 2.24
C VAL A 136 12.35 16.57 2.20
N ASP A 137 13.13 16.59 1.10
CA ASP A 137 14.21 15.63 0.82
C ASP A 137 15.56 16.11 1.36
N GLY A 138 16.27 15.22 2.05
CA GLY A 138 17.60 15.40 2.66
C GLY A 138 17.81 16.64 3.54
N VAL A 139 17.00 16.66 4.59
CA VAL A 139 17.23 17.48 5.79
C VAL A 139 18.23 16.75 6.69
N PRO A 140 19.14 17.43 7.41
CA PRO A 140 19.96 16.78 8.44
C PRO A 140 19.08 16.06 9.47
N ARG A 141 19.55 14.93 10.02
CA ARG A 141 18.74 14.10 10.94
C ARG A 141 18.14 14.89 12.12
N ALA A 142 18.95 15.70 12.79
CA ALA A 142 18.50 16.52 13.92
C ALA A 142 17.41 17.54 13.52
N GLU A 143 17.53 18.15 12.34
CA GLU A 143 16.52 19.09 11.82
C GLU A 143 15.25 18.35 11.37
N GLY A 144 15.37 17.13 10.84
CA GLY A 144 14.21 16.29 10.54
C GLY A 144 13.44 15.86 11.79
N ASP A 145 14.14 15.49 12.87
CA ASP A 145 13.54 15.19 14.16
C ASP A 145 12.93 16.45 14.80
N ARG A 146 13.59 17.61 14.71
CA ARG A 146 13.05 18.91 15.13
C ARG A 146 11.78 19.27 14.38
N LEU A 147 11.78 19.11 13.05
CA LEU A 147 10.61 19.39 12.20
C LEU A 147 9.47 18.45 12.58
N ARG A 148 9.75 17.16 12.79
CA ARG A 148 8.75 16.20 13.30
C ARG A 148 8.16 16.70 14.62
N THR A 149 8.99 16.95 15.64
CA THR A 149 8.51 17.36 16.97
C THR A 149 7.70 18.66 16.89
N ARG A 150 8.13 19.65 16.12
CA ARG A 150 7.39 20.92 15.96
C ARG A 150 6.05 20.75 15.25
N LEU A 151 6.00 19.97 14.18
CA LEU A 151 4.76 19.76 13.43
C LEU A 151 3.75 18.91 14.21
N LEU A 152 4.24 18.03 15.10
CA LEU A 152 3.41 17.30 16.04
C LEU A 152 2.92 18.19 17.18
N ALA A 153 3.80 19.03 17.76
CA ALA A 153 3.47 19.91 18.88
C ALA A 153 2.51 21.06 18.51
N ARG A 154 2.52 21.50 17.25
CA ARG A 154 1.61 22.55 16.74
C ARG A 154 0.25 22.00 16.30
N ARG A 155 -0.01 20.70 16.48
CA ARG A 155 -1.37 20.18 16.34
C ARG A 155 -2.21 20.74 17.48
N PRO A 156 -3.45 21.17 17.22
CA PRO A 156 -4.36 21.56 18.29
C PRO A 156 -4.71 20.29 19.09
N THR A 157 -3.91 19.98 20.11
CA THR A 157 -4.30 19.09 21.19
C THR A 157 -5.42 19.77 21.96
N GLY A 158 -6.64 19.24 21.87
CA GLY A 158 -7.78 19.67 22.67
C GLY A 158 -7.68 19.28 24.15
N ALA A 159 -6.48 19.29 24.73
CA ALA A 159 -6.25 19.01 26.14
C ALA A 159 -5.37 20.12 26.73
N PRO A 160 -5.81 20.83 27.78
CA PRO A 160 -4.96 21.76 28.51
C PRO A 160 -3.76 21.00 29.09
N ALA A 161 -2.56 21.53 28.88
CA ALA A 161 -1.40 21.08 29.65
C ALA A 161 -1.62 21.51 31.12
N PRO A 162 -1.43 20.62 32.12
CA PRO A 162 -1.37 21.06 33.50
C PRO A 162 -0.11 21.92 33.67
N ASP A 163 -0.30 23.15 34.14
CA ASP A 163 0.79 24.03 34.56
C ASP A 163 1.53 23.37 35.73
N GLY A 164 2.78 22.99 35.48
CA GLY A 164 3.66 22.41 36.50
C GLY A 164 5.10 22.34 36.01
N ASP A 165 6.00 23.04 36.70
CA ASP A 165 7.46 23.03 36.54
C ASP A 165 8.08 21.69 36.96
N GLN A 166 7.70 20.60 36.28
CA GLN A 166 8.40 19.32 36.37
C GLN A 166 8.99 18.96 34.99
N PRO A 167 10.26 18.50 34.93
CA PRO A 167 10.82 17.98 33.69
C PRO A 167 9.89 16.90 33.15
N PRO A 168 9.55 16.87 31.85
CA PRO A 168 8.64 15.89 31.30
C PRO A 168 9.23 14.48 31.50
N GLU A 169 8.66 13.75 32.45
CA GLU A 169 8.97 12.34 32.68
C GLU A 169 8.73 11.60 31.36
N ALA A 170 9.71 10.82 30.91
CA ALA A 170 9.64 10.18 29.60
C ALA A 170 8.33 9.37 29.53
N PRO A 171 7.46 9.63 28.54
CA PRO A 171 6.13 9.02 28.50
C PRO A 171 6.27 7.50 28.52
N VAL A 172 5.58 6.84 29.46
CA VAL A 172 5.61 5.38 29.61
C VAL A 172 5.28 4.73 28.27
N GLU A 173 6.28 4.06 27.69
CA GLU A 173 6.18 3.43 26.39
C GLU A 173 5.59 2.01 26.54
N GLU A 174 4.34 1.82 26.11
CA GLU A 174 3.73 0.48 26.11
C GLU A 174 4.03 -0.22 24.77
N GLU A 175 4.84 -1.28 24.78
CA GLU A 175 5.10 -2.08 23.58
C GLU A 175 3.88 -2.94 23.23
N LEU A 176 3.16 -2.57 22.17
CA LEU A 176 1.97 -3.31 21.72
C LEU A 176 2.33 -4.57 20.93
N SER A 177 3.37 -4.49 20.10
CA SER A 177 3.79 -5.63 19.27
C SER A 177 5.26 -5.53 18.84
N ARG A 178 5.94 -6.68 18.91
CA ARG A 178 7.29 -6.87 18.39
C ARG A 178 7.29 -7.92 17.30
N PHE A 179 7.92 -7.61 16.18
CA PHE A 179 8.07 -8.56 15.10
C PHE A 179 9.06 -9.67 15.44
N ARG A 180 8.63 -10.93 15.32
CA ARG A 180 9.48 -12.10 15.55
C ARG A 180 10.08 -12.59 14.23
N PRO A 181 11.39 -12.91 14.16
CA PRO A 181 12.03 -13.36 12.91
C PRO A 181 11.32 -14.56 12.24
N ARG A 182 10.76 -15.49 13.04
CA ARG A 182 9.98 -16.63 12.53
C ARG A 182 8.76 -16.23 11.69
N TRP A 183 8.24 -15.01 11.84
CA TRP A 183 7.12 -14.53 11.03
C TRP A 183 7.53 -14.24 9.59
N LEU A 184 8.82 -14.07 9.30
CA LEU A 184 9.33 -13.94 7.92
C LEU A 184 9.03 -15.17 7.07
N LEU A 185 8.86 -16.35 7.69
CA LEU A 185 8.49 -17.57 6.98
C LEU A 185 7.10 -17.50 6.33
N TYR A 186 6.24 -16.57 6.76
CA TYR A 186 4.96 -16.32 6.09
C TYR A 186 5.11 -15.43 4.84
N ALA A 187 6.29 -14.85 4.57
CA ALA A 187 6.49 -13.89 3.49
C ALA A 187 6.21 -14.44 2.08
N PRO A 188 6.60 -15.69 1.73
CA PRO A 188 6.26 -16.27 0.42
C PRO A 188 4.74 -16.36 0.18
N LEU A 189 3.92 -16.35 1.25
CA LEU A 189 2.47 -16.42 1.17
C LEU A 189 1.82 -15.04 0.96
N VAL A 190 2.61 -13.97 0.93
CA VAL A 190 2.15 -12.59 0.71
C VAL A 190 2.59 -12.15 -0.68
N GLY A 191 1.64 -12.04 -1.61
CA GLY A 191 1.93 -11.72 -3.01
C GLY A 191 2.79 -10.47 -3.22
N SER A 192 2.68 -9.45 -2.35
CA SER A 192 3.50 -8.24 -2.47
C SER A 192 5.01 -8.46 -2.29
N TYR A 193 5.43 -9.50 -1.59
CA TYR A 193 6.86 -9.86 -1.44
C TYR A 193 7.38 -10.72 -2.59
N LEU A 194 6.50 -11.30 -3.41
CA LEU A 194 6.86 -12.07 -4.60
C LEU A 194 7.01 -11.22 -5.86
N VAL A 195 6.43 -10.01 -5.90
CA VAL A 195 6.50 -9.14 -7.08
C VAL A 195 7.93 -8.85 -7.52
N VAL A 196 8.80 -8.47 -6.58
CA VAL A 196 10.21 -8.15 -6.90
C VAL A 196 11.00 -9.38 -7.34
N PRO A 197 10.98 -10.51 -6.60
CA PRO A 197 11.60 -11.75 -7.07
C PRO A 197 11.11 -12.20 -8.46
N LEU A 198 9.80 -12.19 -8.70
CA LEU A 198 9.22 -12.57 -9.99
C LEU A 198 9.68 -11.65 -11.12
N ALA A 199 9.69 -10.33 -10.87
CA ALA A 199 10.20 -9.36 -11.84
C ALA A 199 11.69 -9.59 -12.12
N ALA A 200 12.50 -9.88 -11.09
CA ALA A 200 13.92 -10.17 -11.24
C ALA A 200 14.17 -11.42 -12.09
N VAL A 201 13.37 -12.48 -11.92
CA VAL A 201 13.44 -13.68 -12.77
C VAL A 201 13.11 -13.32 -14.22
N GLY A 202 12.04 -12.55 -14.46
CA GLY A 202 11.67 -12.13 -15.82
C GLY A 202 12.73 -11.24 -16.48
N THR A 203 13.36 -10.34 -15.71
CA THR A 203 14.46 -9.50 -16.20
C THR A 203 15.71 -10.33 -16.47
N LEU A 204 16.06 -11.28 -15.60
CA LEU A 204 17.20 -12.17 -15.81
C LEU A 204 17.00 -13.04 -17.06
N PHE A 205 15.79 -13.56 -17.26
CA PHE A 205 15.45 -14.33 -18.45
C PHE A 205 15.62 -13.51 -19.73
N ARG A 206 15.16 -12.24 -19.74
CA ARG A 206 15.41 -11.33 -20.87
C ARG A 206 16.89 -11.07 -21.10
N LEU A 207 17.65 -10.81 -20.03
CA LEU A 207 19.09 -10.57 -20.12
C LEU A 207 19.81 -11.77 -20.72
N VAL A 208 19.44 -12.99 -20.32
CA VAL A 208 20.00 -14.23 -20.88
C VAL A 208 19.68 -14.39 -22.37
N GLN A 209 18.46 -14.04 -22.80
CA GLN A 209 18.08 -14.06 -24.21
C GLN A 209 18.75 -12.96 -25.06
N GLU A 210 19.21 -11.88 -24.44
CA GLU A 210 19.91 -10.78 -25.11
C GLU A 210 21.44 -10.97 -25.17
N LEU A 211 21.99 -11.99 -24.52
CA LEU A 211 23.43 -12.28 -24.57
C LEU A 211 23.84 -12.81 -25.96
N PRO A 212 24.98 -12.36 -26.53
CA PRO A 212 25.49 -12.89 -27.78
C PRO A 212 25.74 -14.41 -27.70
N ASP A 213 25.51 -15.12 -28.80
CA ASP A 213 25.68 -16.58 -28.94
C ASP A 213 27.09 -17.08 -28.58
N ALA A 214 28.09 -16.19 -28.58
CA ALA A 214 29.47 -16.49 -28.16
C ALA A 214 29.64 -16.66 -26.64
N VAL A 215 28.73 -16.11 -25.83
CA VAL A 215 28.80 -16.12 -24.35
C VAL A 215 27.89 -17.19 -23.75
N VAL A 216 26.78 -17.47 -24.42
CA VAL A 216 25.87 -18.58 -24.09
C VAL A 216 26.07 -19.62 -25.18
N PRO A 217 26.91 -20.66 -24.99
CA PRO A 217 27.04 -21.73 -25.97
C PRO A 217 25.64 -22.25 -26.26
N ASP A 218 25.33 -22.35 -27.56
CA ASP A 218 24.00 -22.61 -28.10
C ASP A 218 23.16 -23.49 -27.18
N LEU A 219 22.33 -22.85 -26.35
CA LEU A 219 21.31 -23.54 -25.56
C LEU A 219 20.16 -23.99 -26.48
N ALA A 220 20.27 -23.81 -27.80
CA ALA A 220 19.51 -24.56 -28.81
C ALA A 220 20.03 -25.99 -29.01
N GLY A 221 20.54 -26.61 -27.94
CA GLY A 221 20.37 -28.06 -27.78
C GLY A 221 18.89 -28.45 -27.90
N PRO A 222 18.58 -29.75 -28.09
CA PRO A 222 17.20 -30.20 -28.28
C PRO A 222 16.27 -29.61 -27.21
N GLU A 223 15.06 -29.22 -27.63
CA GLU A 223 13.96 -28.72 -26.78
C GLU A 223 14.10 -29.24 -25.35
N PRO A 224 14.21 -28.35 -24.34
CA PRO A 224 14.57 -28.75 -22.99
C PRO A 224 13.62 -29.84 -22.54
N SER A 225 14.19 -31.00 -22.20
CA SER A 225 13.36 -32.16 -21.85
C SER A 225 12.32 -31.76 -20.79
N PRO A 226 11.08 -32.26 -20.87
CA PRO A 226 10.03 -31.89 -19.91
C PRO A 226 10.48 -32.05 -18.45
N HIS A 227 11.36 -33.01 -18.16
CA HIS A 227 11.95 -33.23 -16.85
C HIS A 227 12.87 -32.09 -16.39
N LEU A 228 13.68 -31.52 -17.29
CA LEU A 228 14.52 -30.35 -16.98
C LEU A 228 13.68 -29.10 -16.72
N VAL A 229 12.62 -28.89 -17.51
CA VAL A 229 11.67 -27.78 -17.28
C VAL A 229 10.99 -27.93 -15.91
N VAL A 230 10.50 -29.13 -15.59
CA VAL A 230 9.90 -29.43 -14.29
C VAL A 230 10.91 -29.25 -13.16
N ALA A 231 12.14 -29.75 -13.30
CA ALA A 231 13.20 -29.57 -12.30
C ALA A 231 13.54 -28.09 -12.08
N GLY A 232 13.63 -27.29 -13.15
CA GLY A 232 13.84 -25.85 -13.07
C GLY A 232 12.70 -25.12 -12.35
N LEU A 233 11.45 -25.48 -12.65
CA LEU A 233 10.28 -24.94 -11.95
C LEU A 233 10.27 -25.32 -10.47
N VAL A 234 10.60 -26.57 -10.14
CA VAL A 234 10.70 -27.05 -8.75
C VAL A 234 11.82 -26.34 -8.00
N ALA A 235 12.97 -26.09 -8.63
CA ALA A 235 14.09 -25.33 -8.05
C ALA A 235 13.78 -23.83 -7.91
N ALA A 236 12.98 -23.25 -8.81
CA ALA A 236 12.59 -21.84 -8.75
C ALA A 236 11.70 -21.52 -7.53
N VAL A 237 10.86 -22.46 -7.09
CA VAL A 237 9.95 -22.27 -5.94
C VAL A 237 10.70 -21.92 -4.63
N PRO A 238 11.69 -22.70 -4.14
CA PRO A 238 12.43 -22.36 -2.93
C PRO A 238 13.27 -21.09 -3.10
N LEU A 239 13.81 -20.81 -4.30
CA LEU A 239 14.54 -19.57 -4.58
C LEU A 239 13.64 -18.34 -4.46
N LEU A 240 12.45 -18.38 -5.07
CA LEU A 240 11.45 -17.31 -4.95
C LEU A 240 10.97 -17.16 -3.51
N ALA A 241 10.78 -18.26 -2.78
CA ALA A 241 10.43 -18.23 -1.37
C ALA A 241 11.52 -17.57 -0.52
N LEU A 242 12.78 -17.95 -0.71
CA LEU A 242 13.93 -17.35 -0.04
C LEU A 242 14.03 -15.85 -0.37
N ALA A 243 13.91 -15.47 -1.64
CA ALA A 243 13.93 -14.07 -2.07
C ALA A 243 12.77 -13.26 -1.45
N ALA A 244 11.57 -13.85 -1.31
CA ALA A 244 10.45 -13.21 -0.61
C ALA A 244 10.73 -13.04 0.89
N VAL A 245 11.35 -14.02 1.55
CA VAL A 245 11.80 -13.95 2.96
C VAL A 245 12.82 -12.84 3.13
N VAL A 246 13.84 -12.77 2.28
CA VAL A 246 14.86 -11.72 2.29
C VAL A 246 14.23 -10.35 2.05
N GLY A 247 13.35 -10.22 1.05
CA GLY A 247 12.63 -8.98 0.77
C GLY A 247 11.77 -8.51 1.96
N ALA A 248 11.04 -9.44 2.60
CA ALA A 248 10.27 -9.13 3.80
C ALA A 248 11.16 -8.76 4.99
N ALA A 249 12.32 -9.40 5.13
CA ALA A 249 13.31 -9.07 6.16
C ALA A 249 13.80 -7.64 5.94
N VAL A 250 14.22 -7.29 4.72
CA VAL A 250 14.69 -5.93 4.38
C VAL A 250 13.65 -4.86 4.70
N VAL A 251 12.37 -5.11 4.41
CA VAL A 251 11.27 -4.14 4.59
C VAL A 251 10.79 -4.05 6.04
N ASN A 252 10.72 -5.17 6.76
CA ASN A 252 10.12 -5.24 8.10
C ASN A 252 11.14 -5.49 9.21
N TRP A 253 12.44 -5.37 8.92
CA TRP A 253 13.49 -5.61 9.91
C TRP A 253 13.28 -4.75 11.15
N GLY A 254 13.44 -5.37 12.32
CA GLY A 254 13.31 -4.68 13.59
C GLY A 254 11.95 -4.02 13.82
N TYR A 255 10.87 -4.52 13.17
CA TYR A 255 9.54 -3.94 13.34
C TYR A 255 9.10 -3.94 14.80
N ARG A 256 8.70 -2.76 15.28
CA ARG A 256 8.14 -2.53 16.62
C ARG A 256 6.98 -1.56 16.54
N LEU A 257 5.93 -1.86 17.29
CA LEU A 257 4.78 -0.99 17.49
C LEU A 257 4.67 -0.65 18.97
N VAL A 258 4.77 0.64 19.28
CA VAL A 258 4.77 1.16 20.65
C VAL A 258 3.67 2.21 20.77
N ARG A 259 2.95 2.21 21.88
CA ARG A 259 2.05 3.30 22.25
C ARG A 259 2.81 4.30 23.13
N ARG A 260 2.79 5.57 22.73
CA ARG A 260 3.35 6.70 23.48
C ARG A 260 2.24 7.70 23.72
N GLY A 261 1.62 7.66 24.89
CA GLY A 261 0.45 8.47 25.22
C GLY A 261 -0.70 8.29 24.21
N GLY A 262 -1.04 9.37 23.51
CA GLY A 262 -2.10 9.42 22.48
C GLY A 262 -1.69 8.93 21.08
N SER A 263 -0.44 8.52 20.88
CA SER A 263 0.08 8.10 19.56
C SER A 263 0.54 6.64 19.54
N LEU A 264 0.38 5.98 18.39
CA LEU A 264 1.04 4.72 18.04
C LEU A 264 2.22 5.00 17.13
N VAL A 265 3.37 4.47 17.50
CA VAL A 265 4.64 4.62 16.78
C VAL A 265 5.06 3.27 16.22
N ALA A 266 5.12 3.17 14.90
CA ALA A 266 5.64 2.02 14.18
C ALA A 266 7.03 2.33 13.62
N VAL A 267 8.02 1.51 13.98
CA VAL A 267 9.41 1.62 13.50
C VAL A 267 9.76 0.36 12.73
N ARG A 268 10.36 0.48 11.53
CA ARG A 268 10.77 -0.69 10.72
C ARG A 268 11.81 -0.39 9.63
N GLY A 269 12.45 -1.45 9.15
CA GLY A 269 13.25 -1.46 7.91
C GLY A 269 14.75 -1.55 8.16
N LEU A 270 15.44 -2.34 7.33
CA LEU A 270 16.89 -2.57 7.40
C LEU A 270 17.69 -1.49 6.65
N LEU A 271 17.36 -1.34 5.36
CA LEU A 271 18.01 -0.41 4.44
C LEU A 271 17.46 1.01 4.65
N THR A 272 16.15 1.15 4.51
CA THR A 272 15.43 2.40 4.77
C THR A 272 14.70 2.27 6.08
N ARG A 273 15.18 2.96 7.12
CA ARG A 273 14.45 3.03 8.39
C ARG A 273 13.27 3.99 8.23
N ARG A 274 12.08 3.50 8.56
CA ARG A 274 10.82 4.25 8.57
C ARG A 274 10.31 4.41 9.99
N HIS A 275 9.89 5.62 10.31
CA HIS A 275 9.24 5.97 11.56
C HIS A 275 7.87 6.55 11.24
N THR A 276 6.81 5.84 11.59
CA THR A 276 5.43 6.24 11.31
C THR A 276 4.68 6.44 12.62
N GLU A 277 4.08 7.61 12.79
CA GLU A 277 3.31 7.96 13.98
C GLU A 277 1.84 8.18 13.61
N LEU A 278 0.95 7.52 14.35
CA LEU A 278 -0.50 7.50 14.13
C LEU A 278 -1.21 7.88 15.42
N GLU A 279 -2.02 8.94 15.40
CA GLU A 279 -2.84 9.33 16.57
C GLU A 279 -3.95 8.33 16.81
N VAL A 280 -4.07 7.84 18.05
CA VAL A 280 -5.06 6.83 18.45
C VAL A 280 -6.48 7.35 18.24
N ASP A 281 -6.76 8.62 18.54
CA ASP A 281 -8.10 9.23 18.42
C ASP A 281 -8.63 9.29 16.98
N ARG A 282 -7.73 9.17 16.01
CA ARG A 282 -8.06 9.15 14.58
C ARG A 282 -8.16 7.75 14.00
N ILE A 283 -7.80 6.73 14.78
CA ILE A 283 -8.07 5.35 14.43
C ILE A 283 -9.58 5.11 14.61
N ARG A 284 -10.22 4.79 13.50
CA ARG A 284 -11.65 4.49 13.41
C ARG A 284 -11.94 3.01 13.28
N GLY A 285 -10.90 2.21 13.06
CA GLY A 285 -11.04 0.80 12.77
C GLY A 285 -9.71 0.13 12.46
N GLY A 286 -9.76 -1.13 12.05
CA GLY A 286 -8.64 -1.82 11.43
C GLY A 286 -9.12 -2.85 10.40
N THR A 287 -8.28 -3.14 9.41
CA THR A 287 -8.51 -4.23 8.46
C THR A 287 -7.58 -5.39 8.77
N LEU A 288 -8.17 -6.56 8.89
CA LEU A 288 -7.48 -7.84 8.96
C LEU A 288 -7.45 -8.44 7.55
N SER A 289 -6.26 -8.54 6.95
CA SER A 289 -6.08 -9.09 5.60
C SER A 289 -5.39 -10.46 5.64
N GLU A 290 -5.98 -11.43 4.96
CA GLU A 290 -5.50 -12.82 4.92
C GLU A 290 -5.50 -13.34 3.49
N GLY A 291 -4.30 -13.58 2.94
CA GLY A 291 -4.14 -14.25 1.65
C GLY A 291 -4.53 -15.74 1.74
N LEU A 292 -4.77 -16.40 0.59
CA LEU A 292 -5.07 -17.84 0.55
C LEU A 292 -4.08 -18.69 1.35
N GLY A 293 -2.77 -18.54 1.06
CA GLY A 293 -1.73 -19.29 1.78
C GLY A 293 -1.67 -18.92 3.27
N MET A 294 -1.83 -17.63 3.60
CA MET A 294 -1.87 -17.17 4.99
C MET A 294 -3.03 -17.79 5.78
N ARG A 295 -4.19 -18.01 5.17
CA ARG A 295 -5.33 -18.64 5.83
C ARG A 295 -5.05 -20.07 6.25
N TRP A 296 -4.27 -20.82 5.47
CA TRP A 296 -3.89 -22.21 5.80
C TRP A 296 -2.98 -22.28 7.02
N VAL A 297 -2.02 -21.36 7.12
CA VAL A 297 -1.08 -21.29 8.26
C VAL A 297 -1.55 -20.38 9.39
N ARG A 298 -2.81 -19.93 9.34
CA ARG A 298 -3.43 -19.00 10.31
C ARG A 298 -2.58 -17.73 10.53
N ALA A 299 -2.06 -17.15 9.46
CA ALA A 299 -1.38 -15.86 9.45
C ALA A 299 -2.31 -14.74 8.94
N ALA A 300 -2.01 -13.51 9.33
CA ALA A 300 -2.74 -12.32 8.93
C ALA A 300 -1.88 -11.06 8.96
N ARG A 301 -2.41 -9.98 8.40
CA ARG A 301 -1.85 -8.62 8.46
C ARG A 301 -2.90 -7.68 9.02
N VAL A 302 -2.47 -6.64 9.72
CA VAL A 302 -3.36 -5.62 10.28
C VAL A 302 -2.95 -4.24 9.79
N ASN A 303 -3.91 -3.48 9.29
CA ASN A 303 -3.76 -2.06 9.02
C ASN A 303 -4.80 -1.26 9.82
N ALA A 304 -4.39 -0.13 10.39
CA ALA A 304 -5.26 0.85 11.00
C ALA A 304 -6.08 1.58 9.93
N LEU A 305 -7.36 1.77 10.20
CA LEU A 305 -8.22 2.66 9.44
C LEU A 305 -8.21 4.02 10.10
N VAL A 306 -7.37 4.91 9.58
CA VAL A 306 -7.16 6.25 10.15
C VAL A 306 -7.82 7.29 9.26
N THR A 307 -8.48 8.27 9.87
CA THR A 307 -9.06 9.40 9.14
C THR A 307 -7.99 10.31 8.56
N GLY A 308 -8.17 10.79 7.33
CA GLY A 308 -7.29 11.79 6.72
C GLY A 308 -5.88 11.31 6.38
N LEU A 309 -5.65 10.00 6.23
CA LEU A 309 -4.40 9.44 5.68
C LEU A 309 -4.44 9.24 4.15
N GLY A 310 -5.53 9.61 3.47
CA GLY A 310 -5.66 9.51 2.01
C GLY A 310 -5.35 8.10 1.47
N GLN A 311 -4.75 8.03 0.27
CA GLN A 311 -4.34 6.77 -0.37
C GLN A 311 -3.08 6.13 0.25
N ALA A 312 -2.55 6.67 1.34
CA ALA A 312 -1.37 6.15 2.02
C ALA A 312 -1.67 4.92 2.91
N ASN A 313 -2.53 4.02 2.44
CA ASN A 313 -3.00 2.82 3.17
C ASN A 313 -1.84 1.93 3.68
N ARG A 314 -0.64 2.02 3.06
CA ARG A 314 0.57 1.31 3.51
C ARG A 314 1.21 1.88 4.79
N ARG A 315 0.87 3.12 5.20
CA ARG A 315 1.39 3.81 6.39
C ARG A 315 0.64 3.40 7.67
N GLY A 316 -0.63 3.04 7.57
CA GLY A 316 -1.42 2.52 8.68
C GLY A 316 -1.04 1.09 9.12
N GLN A 317 0.09 0.54 8.70
CA GLN A 317 0.40 -0.88 8.95
C GLN A 317 0.79 -1.14 10.41
N LEU A 318 -0.12 -1.80 11.15
CA LEU A 318 0.02 -2.12 12.57
C LEU A 318 0.62 -3.51 12.83
N LEU A 319 0.44 -4.44 11.88
CA LEU A 319 1.10 -5.73 11.90
C LEU A 319 1.42 -6.11 10.46
N PRO A 320 2.71 -6.06 10.04
CA PRO A 320 3.07 -6.30 8.65
C PRO A 320 2.84 -7.75 8.24
N LEU A 321 3.08 -8.68 9.16
CA LEU A 321 2.95 -10.12 8.96
C LEU A 321 3.04 -10.80 10.33
N GLY A 322 2.14 -11.74 10.62
CA GLY A 322 2.20 -12.52 11.85
C GLY A 322 1.03 -13.48 12.00
N PRO A 323 0.97 -14.24 13.11
CA PRO A 323 -0.15 -15.13 13.42
C PRO A 323 -1.47 -14.35 13.54
N ARG A 324 -2.56 -14.95 13.08
CA ARG A 324 -3.92 -14.40 13.16
C ARG A 324 -4.31 -14.07 14.60
N ALA A 325 -3.88 -14.86 15.57
CA ALA A 325 -4.13 -14.59 16.99
C ALA A 325 -3.51 -13.26 17.44
N GLU A 326 -2.26 -12.96 17.04
CA GLU A 326 -1.61 -11.68 17.32
C GLU A 326 -2.36 -10.52 16.67
N ALA A 327 -2.75 -10.71 15.41
CA ALA A 327 -3.50 -9.73 14.64
C ALA A 327 -4.83 -9.36 15.30
N LEU A 328 -5.58 -10.36 15.79
CA LEU A 328 -6.84 -10.15 16.51
C LEU A 328 -6.62 -9.50 17.88
N ARG A 329 -5.59 -9.91 18.63
CA ARG A 329 -5.22 -9.28 19.91
C ARG A 329 -4.93 -7.78 19.73
N LEU A 330 -4.14 -7.44 18.72
CA LEU A 330 -3.78 -6.06 18.43
C LEU A 330 -5.01 -5.24 18.02
N LEU A 331 -5.89 -5.81 17.20
CA LEU A 331 -7.13 -5.14 16.79
C LEU A 331 -8.07 -4.91 17.98
N GLY A 332 -8.20 -5.88 18.88
CA GLY A 332 -9.02 -5.79 20.09
C GLY A 332 -8.54 -4.73 21.10
N ARG A 333 -7.26 -4.33 21.06
CA ARG A 333 -6.76 -3.18 21.84
C ARG A 333 -7.14 -1.83 21.26
N LEU A 334 -7.52 -1.76 19.98
CA LEU A 334 -7.82 -0.52 19.27
C LEU A 334 -9.32 -0.28 19.06
N VAL A 335 -10.06 -1.37 18.88
CA VAL A 335 -11.50 -1.35 18.62
C VAL A 335 -12.13 -2.48 19.41
N GLU A 336 -13.26 -2.18 20.04
CA GLU A 336 -14.06 -3.17 20.75
C GLU A 336 -14.50 -4.30 19.82
N ASP A 337 -14.67 -5.50 20.38
CA ASP A 337 -15.05 -6.69 19.60
C ASP A 337 -16.43 -6.49 18.94
N PRO A 338 -16.53 -6.55 17.60
CA PRO A 338 -17.81 -6.45 16.88
C PRO A 338 -18.69 -7.69 17.04
N GLY A 339 -18.22 -8.74 17.73
CA GLY A 339 -18.95 -10.00 17.90
C GLY A 339 -18.81 -10.95 16.70
N PRO A 340 -19.55 -12.07 16.72
CA PRO A 340 -19.46 -13.08 15.67
C PRO A 340 -19.99 -12.58 14.32
N LEU A 341 -19.38 -13.06 13.24
CA LEU A 341 -19.83 -12.76 11.88
C LEU A 341 -21.01 -13.65 11.50
N THR A 342 -22.10 -13.05 11.06
CA THR A 342 -23.22 -13.71 10.39
C THR A 342 -22.85 -14.06 8.96
N GLY A 343 -23.12 -15.30 8.55
CA GLY A 343 -22.95 -15.75 7.18
C GLY A 343 -24.06 -15.18 6.29
N HIS A 344 -23.75 -14.94 5.01
CA HIS A 344 -24.75 -14.44 4.06
C HIS A 344 -25.64 -15.58 3.54
N PRO A 345 -26.88 -15.29 3.08
CA PRO A 345 -27.85 -16.31 2.69
C PRO A 345 -27.41 -17.17 1.48
N PRO A 346 -27.96 -18.38 1.30
CA PRO A 346 -27.58 -19.28 0.20
C PRO A 346 -27.86 -18.70 -1.20
N ALA A 347 -28.76 -17.72 -1.32
CA ALA A 347 -28.95 -16.96 -2.56
C ALA A 347 -27.65 -16.25 -3.01
N ALA A 348 -26.81 -15.81 -2.07
CA ALA A 348 -25.51 -15.24 -2.36
C ALA A 348 -24.53 -16.29 -2.91
N LEU A 349 -24.59 -17.54 -2.42
CA LEU A 349 -23.79 -18.65 -2.96
C LEU A 349 -24.11 -18.89 -4.43
N ARG A 350 -25.40 -19.04 -4.77
CA ARG A 350 -25.84 -19.24 -6.15
C ARG A 350 -25.33 -18.13 -7.05
N ARG A 351 -25.48 -16.87 -6.65
CA ARG A 351 -24.98 -15.72 -7.42
C ARG A 351 -23.47 -15.72 -7.60
N ARG A 352 -22.70 -16.09 -6.57
CA ARG A 352 -21.24 -16.16 -6.64
C ARG A 352 -20.76 -17.29 -7.55
N LEU A 353 -21.42 -18.44 -7.50
CA LEU A 353 -21.16 -19.56 -8.40
C LEU A 353 -21.46 -19.18 -9.84
N VAL A 354 -22.68 -18.70 -10.14
CA VAL A 354 -23.06 -18.29 -11.51
C VAL A 354 -22.07 -17.28 -12.08
N ARG A 355 -21.67 -16.26 -11.31
CA ARG A 355 -20.69 -15.26 -11.78
C ARG A 355 -19.29 -15.83 -11.96
N ALA A 356 -18.88 -16.82 -11.18
CA ALA A 356 -17.57 -17.44 -11.31
C ALA A 356 -17.51 -18.43 -12.48
N LEU A 357 -18.62 -19.13 -12.76
CA LEU A 357 -18.73 -20.10 -13.86
C LEU A 357 -19.02 -19.43 -15.21
N ALA A 358 -19.72 -18.30 -15.24
CA ALA A 358 -20.17 -17.65 -16.47
C ALA A 358 -19.03 -17.36 -17.45
N ALA A 359 -17.88 -16.86 -16.98
CA ALA A 359 -16.74 -16.59 -17.85
C ALA A 359 -16.20 -17.87 -18.51
N GLY A 360 -16.03 -18.95 -17.74
CA GLY A 360 -15.58 -20.24 -18.25
C GLY A 360 -16.60 -20.83 -19.24
N LEU A 361 -17.89 -20.76 -18.93
CA LEU A 361 -18.96 -21.24 -19.81
C LEU A 361 -19.02 -20.45 -21.13
N LEU A 362 -18.87 -19.12 -21.08
CA LEU A 362 -18.82 -18.28 -22.29
C LEU A 362 -17.59 -18.60 -23.15
N VAL A 363 -16.41 -18.75 -22.54
CA VAL A 363 -15.19 -19.17 -23.24
C VAL A 363 -15.34 -20.56 -23.83
N THR A 364 -16.01 -21.48 -23.13
CA THR A 364 -16.30 -22.83 -23.63
C THR A 364 -17.19 -22.75 -24.86
N ALA A 365 -18.31 -22.01 -24.79
CA ALA A 365 -19.25 -21.86 -25.91
C ALA A 365 -18.61 -21.20 -27.13
N ALA A 366 -17.90 -20.08 -26.94
CA ALA A 366 -17.15 -19.41 -28.00
C ALA A 366 -16.03 -20.29 -28.56
N GLY A 367 -15.37 -21.04 -27.68
CA GLY A 367 -14.34 -22.01 -28.03
C GLY A 367 -14.88 -23.17 -28.84
N THR A 368 -16.06 -23.69 -28.54
CA THR A 368 -16.70 -24.76 -29.34
C THR A 368 -16.95 -24.29 -30.77
N TRP A 369 -17.43 -23.06 -30.95
CA TRP A 369 -17.57 -22.46 -32.27
C TRP A 369 -16.20 -22.29 -32.96
N ALA A 370 -15.20 -21.74 -32.27
CA ALA A 370 -13.86 -21.52 -32.83
C ALA A 370 -13.12 -22.83 -33.15
N ALA A 371 -13.37 -23.90 -32.39
CA ALA A 371 -12.82 -25.22 -32.66
C ALA A 371 -13.35 -25.78 -33.99
N VAL A 372 -14.64 -25.58 -34.28
CA VAL A 372 -15.26 -26.01 -35.54
C VAL A 372 -14.85 -25.10 -36.71
N ALA A 373 -14.84 -23.79 -36.51
CA ALA A 373 -14.62 -22.82 -37.59
C ALA A 373 -13.13 -22.58 -37.92
N LEU A 374 -12.25 -22.61 -36.91
CA LEU A 374 -10.84 -22.21 -37.02
C LEU A 374 -9.87 -23.34 -36.62
N GLY A 375 -10.38 -24.50 -36.20
CA GLY A 375 -9.55 -25.60 -35.69
C GLY A 375 -8.94 -25.36 -34.30
N TRP A 376 -9.37 -24.33 -33.57
CA TRP A 376 -8.81 -23.93 -32.27
C TRP A 376 -9.36 -24.75 -31.09
N TRP A 377 -9.11 -26.07 -31.09
CA TRP A 377 -9.61 -27.01 -30.09
C TRP A 377 -9.15 -26.72 -28.64
N TRP A 378 -8.07 -25.96 -28.45
CA TRP A 378 -7.55 -25.60 -27.13
C TRP A 378 -8.43 -24.57 -26.39
N VAL A 379 -9.20 -23.75 -27.11
CA VAL A 379 -10.07 -22.71 -26.53
C VAL A 379 -11.22 -23.30 -25.69
N PRO A 380 -12.01 -24.29 -26.17
CA PRO A 380 -13.05 -24.90 -25.35
C PRO A 380 -12.47 -25.68 -24.16
N VAL A 381 -11.30 -26.32 -24.31
CA VAL A 381 -10.59 -26.97 -23.20
C VAL A 381 -10.23 -25.95 -22.13
N ALA A 382 -9.66 -24.80 -22.51
CA ALA A 382 -9.38 -23.70 -21.59
C ALA A 382 -10.65 -23.19 -20.90
N GLY A 383 -11.77 -23.08 -21.62
CA GLY A 383 -13.08 -22.73 -21.06
C GLY A 383 -13.58 -23.70 -20.00
N VAL A 384 -13.46 -25.01 -20.24
CA VAL A 384 -13.81 -26.05 -19.26
C VAL A 384 -12.95 -25.94 -18.02
N VAL A 385 -11.63 -25.79 -18.18
CA VAL A 385 -10.68 -25.60 -17.07
C VAL A 385 -11.06 -24.35 -16.24
N LEU A 386 -11.35 -23.22 -16.90
CA LEU A 386 -11.81 -22.01 -16.23
C LEU A 386 -13.12 -22.22 -15.47
N THR A 387 -14.05 -23.00 -16.02
CA THR A 387 -15.32 -23.34 -15.38
C THR A 387 -15.09 -24.18 -14.13
N VAL A 388 -14.25 -25.21 -14.22
CA VAL A 388 -13.88 -26.07 -13.08
C VAL A 388 -13.19 -25.25 -11.97
N LEU A 389 -12.27 -24.35 -12.32
CA LEU A 389 -11.62 -23.44 -11.38
C LEU A 389 -12.59 -22.38 -10.80
N GLY A 390 -13.66 -22.06 -11.53
CA GLY A 390 -14.74 -21.18 -11.09
C GLY A 390 -15.61 -21.78 -9.98
N VAL A 391 -15.67 -23.11 -9.83
CA VAL A 391 -16.43 -23.77 -8.75
C VAL A 391 -15.85 -23.48 -7.37
N PRO A 392 -14.57 -23.84 -7.08
CA PRO A 392 -13.97 -23.42 -5.83
C PRO A 392 -14.13 -21.92 -5.76
N MET A 393 -13.73 -21.17 -6.83
CA MET A 393 -14.07 -19.78 -7.22
C MET A 393 -15.26 -19.12 -6.49
N GLY A 394 -16.43 -19.69 -6.70
CA GLY A 394 -17.67 -19.18 -6.13
C GLY A 394 -17.80 -19.49 -4.64
N ILE A 395 -17.47 -20.73 -4.24
CA ILE A 395 -17.63 -21.22 -2.87
C ILE A 395 -16.76 -20.44 -1.88
N GLY A 396 -15.47 -20.28 -2.19
CA GLY A 396 -14.55 -19.51 -1.35
C GLY A 396 -14.92 -18.02 -1.25
N ARG A 397 -15.47 -17.41 -2.32
CA ARG A 397 -15.97 -16.02 -2.27
C ARG A 397 -17.16 -15.94 -1.34
N PHE A 398 -18.09 -16.90 -1.42
CA PHE A 398 -19.26 -16.99 -0.54
C PHE A 398 -18.86 -17.19 0.92
N ARG A 399 -17.99 -18.16 1.22
CA ARG A 399 -17.50 -18.44 2.60
C ARG A 399 -16.76 -17.27 3.24
N ALA A 400 -16.25 -16.34 2.44
CA ALA A 400 -15.60 -15.14 2.96
C ALA A 400 -16.59 -14.03 3.32
N LEU A 401 -17.80 -14.03 2.75
CA LEU A 401 -18.82 -13.03 3.07
C LEU A 401 -19.25 -13.16 4.52
N GLY A 402 -19.47 -12.00 5.14
CA GLY A 402 -20.06 -11.93 6.46
C GLY A 402 -20.13 -10.50 6.94
N HIS A 403 -21.05 -10.26 7.86
CA HIS A 403 -21.18 -9.00 8.57
C HIS A 403 -21.43 -9.27 10.06
N GLY A 404 -21.29 -8.27 10.90
CA GLY A 404 -21.60 -8.38 12.32
C GLY A 404 -21.64 -7.00 12.94
N ALA A 405 -22.51 -6.78 13.93
CA ALA A 405 -22.63 -5.51 14.62
C ALA A 405 -22.66 -5.76 16.13
N GLY A 406 -21.62 -5.30 16.82
CA GLY A 406 -21.50 -5.29 18.27
C GLY A 406 -21.88 -3.92 18.84
N PRO A 407 -21.78 -3.70 20.16
CA PRO A 407 -22.31 -2.51 20.84
C PRO A 407 -21.70 -1.18 20.39
N ARG A 408 -20.40 -1.13 20.10
CA ARG A 408 -19.70 0.11 19.68
C ARG A 408 -18.94 -0.01 18.36
N SER A 409 -18.88 -1.22 17.81
CA SER A 409 -18.18 -1.54 16.57
C SER A 409 -19.00 -2.49 15.71
N PHE A 410 -18.66 -2.56 14.43
CA PHE A 410 -19.22 -3.51 13.49
C PHE A 410 -18.11 -4.05 12.59
N SER A 411 -18.38 -5.16 11.92
CA SER A 411 -17.46 -5.74 10.98
C SER A 411 -18.12 -6.17 9.68
N VAL A 412 -17.36 -6.06 8.60
CA VAL A 412 -17.74 -6.56 7.28
C VAL A 412 -16.56 -7.32 6.70
N ARG A 413 -16.84 -8.46 6.07
CA ARG A 413 -15.82 -9.34 5.52
C ARG A 413 -16.14 -9.71 4.08
N SER A 414 -15.12 -9.66 3.23
CA SER A 414 -15.24 -10.08 1.84
C SER A 414 -13.89 -10.50 1.24
N GLY A 415 -13.90 -11.01 0.01
CA GLY A 415 -12.69 -11.32 -0.75
C GLY A 415 -12.34 -12.82 -0.80
N TRP A 416 -11.66 -13.22 -1.87
CA TRP A 416 -11.19 -14.60 -2.10
C TRP A 416 -9.69 -14.72 -1.86
N LEU A 417 -8.94 -14.05 -2.74
CA LEU A 417 -7.48 -14.19 -2.88
C LEU A 417 -6.82 -13.59 -1.66
N VAL A 418 -7.33 -12.41 -1.30
CA VAL A 418 -7.11 -11.75 -0.03
C VAL A 418 -8.50 -11.59 0.58
N ARG A 419 -8.74 -12.31 1.67
CA ARG A 419 -9.92 -12.10 2.52
C ARG A 419 -9.62 -10.91 3.42
N GLU A 420 -10.46 -9.90 3.35
CA GLU A 420 -10.33 -8.70 4.16
C GLU A 420 -11.55 -8.59 5.08
N GLN A 421 -11.28 -8.46 6.38
CA GLN A 421 -12.28 -8.18 7.41
C GLN A 421 -12.00 -6.78 7.95
N ALA A 422 -12.88 -5.83 7.66
CA ALA A 422 -12.84 -4.50 8.27
C ALA A 422 -13.61 -4.54 9.59
N VAL A 423 -13.01 -4.05 10.66
CA VAL A 423 -13.65 -3.81 11.95
C VAL A 423 -13.62 -2.31 12.18
N LEU A 424 -14.79 -1.70 12.34
CA LEU A 424 -15.00 -0.25 12.35
C LEU A 424 -15.79 0.15 13.58
N GLN A 425 -15.47 1.31 14.14
CA GLN A 425 -16.30 1.96 15.15
C GLN A 425 -17.57 2.51 14.49
N ARG A 426 -18.72 2.47 15.18
CA ARG A 426 -19.98 3.02 14.63
C ARG A 426 -19.87 4.51 14.25
N ARG A 427 -19.15 5.30 15.05
CA ARG A 427 -18.87 6.73 14.81
C ARG A 427 -17.99 7.01 13.57
N ALA A 428 -17.40 5.97 12.97
CA ALA A 428 -16.59 6.11 11.77
C ALA A 428 -17.44 6.34 10.52
N VAL A 429 -18.71 5.90 10.56
CA VAL A 429 -19.62 5.91 9.42
C VAL A 429 -20.13 7.32 9.20
N VAL A 430 -19.80 7.88 8.04
CA VAL A 430 -20.25 9.19 7.58
C VAL A 430 -21.54 9.06 6.76
N GLY A 431 -21.73 7.90 6.14
CA GLY A 431 -22.93 7.60 5.35
C GLY A 431 -23.01 6.12 4.97
N TRP A 432 -24.16 5.72 4.45
CA TRP A 432 -24.37 4.38 3.92
C TRP A 432 -24.74 4.47 2.45
N GLN A 433 -24.20 3.56 1.65
CA GLN A 433 -24.61 3.37 0.27
C GLN A 433 -25.15 1.95 0.09
N VAL A 434 -26.44 1.84 -0.23
CA VAL A 434 -27.06 0.56 -0.59
C VAL A 434 -27.06 0.45 -2.12
N ARG A 435 -26.40 -0.59 -2.64
CA ARG A 435 -26.36 -0.91 -4.07
C ARG A 435 -27.09 -2.22 -4.30
N GLN A 436 -28.02 -2.21 -5.24
CA GLN A 436 -28.78 -3.39 -5.60
C GLN A 436 -28.93 -3.48 -7.11
N SER A 437 -28.27 -4.46 -7.74
CA SER A 437 -28.50 -4.77 -9.16
C SER A 437 -29.84 -5.48 -9.35
N VAL A 438 -30.40 -5.47 -10.56
CA VAL A 438 -31.63 -6.23 -10.91
C VAL A 438 -31.55 -7.69 -10.47
N PHE A 439 -30.42 -8.35 -10.68
CA PHE A 439 -30.17 -9.73 -10.24
C PHE A 439 -30.09 -9.90 -8.72
N GLN A 440 -29.68 -8.87 -7.98
CA GLN A 440 -29.67 -8.90 -6.51
C GLN A 440 -31.09 -8.71 -5.98
N ARG A 441 -31.87 -7.79 -6.56
CA ARG A 441 -33.28 -7.58 -6.21
C ARG A 441 -34.10 -8.86 -6.35
N ARG A 442 -34.00 -9.53 -7.51
CA ARG A 442 -34.64 -10.84 -7.75
C ARG A 442 -34.19 -11.95 -6.78
N ALA A 443 -32.98 -11.84 -6.23
CA ALA A 443 -32.43 -12.82 -5.30
C ALA A 443 -32.62 -12.44 -3.83
N GLY A 444 -33.29 -11.32 -3.52
CA GLY A 444 -33.43 -10.81 -2.14
C GLY A 444 -32.09 -10.40 -1.52
N LEU A 445 -31.14 -9.92 -2.32
CA LEU A 445 -29.80 -9.53 -1.89
C LEU A 445 -29.57 -8.02 -2.05
N ALA A 446 -28.60 -7.47 -1.33
CA ALA A 446 -28.09 -6.12 -1.52
C ALA A 446 -26.60 -6.05 -1.16
N THR A 447 -25.90 -5.03 -1.66
CA THR A 447 -24.56 -4.67 -1.20
C THR A 447 -24.65 -3.38 -0.40
N VAL A 448 -24.24 -3.44 0.86
CA VAL A 448 -24.26 -2.28 1.77
C VAL A 448 -22.83 -1.80 1.98
N VAL A 449 -22.56 -0.52 1.70
CA VAL A 449 -21.24 0.09 1.86
C VAL A 449 -21.29 1.09 3.00
N ALA A 450 -20.49 0.87 4.03
CA ALA A 450 -20.21 1.85 5.07
C ALA A 450 -19.22 2.88 4.49
N CYS A 451 -19.68 4.09 4.22
CA CYS A 451 -18.85 5.19 3.78
C CYS A 451 -18.17 5.81 5.01
N VAL A 452 -16.84 5.83 5.00
CA VAL A 452 -16.04 6.26 6.15
C VAL A 452 -14.97 7.25 5.71
N GLY A 453 -14.63 8.23 6.54
CA GLY A 453 -13.55 9.18 6.26
C GLY A 453 -12.13 8.61 6.46
N ALA A 454 -11.99 7.28 6.50
CA ALA A 454 -10.78 6.56 6.89
C ALA A 454 -10.43 5.43 5.91
N GLY A 455 -9.14 5.14 5.75
CA GLY A 455 -8.67 4.08 4.87
C GLY A 455 -9.09 4.27 3.41
N SER A 456 -9.75 3.26 2.82
CA SER A 456 -10.18 3.28 1.40
C SER A 456 -11.45 4.07 1.13
N GLY A 457 -12.06 4.69 2.15
CA GLY A 457 -13.27 5.51 2.01
C GLY A 457 -14.59 4.74 2.09
N GLY A 458 -14.57 3.41 1.88
CA GLY A 458 -15.77 2.59 1.94
C GLY A 458 -15.50 1.10 2.16
N TYR A 459 -16.31 0.47 3.02
CA TYR A 459 -16.21 -0.95 3.36
C TYR A 459 -17.56 -1.65 3.18
N ALA A 460 -17.59 -2.73 2.39
CA ALA A 460 -18.83 -3.30 1.90
C ALA A 460 -19.17 -4.67 2.49
N ALA A 461 -20.40 -4.81 3.00
CA ALA A 461 -21.08 -6.09 3.16
C ALA A 461 -21.71 -6.48 1.81
N VAL A 462 -21.01 -7.32 1.05
CA VAL A 462 -21.42 -7.66 -0.32
C VAL A 462 -22.39 -8.84 -0.34
N ASP A 463 -23.50 -8.72 -1.05
CA ASP A 463 -24.53 -9.78 -1.15
C ASP A 463 -25.12 -10.19 0.21
N MET A 464 -25.39 -9.21 1.07
CA MET A 464 -26.17 -9.35 2.31
C MET A 464 -27.65 -9.60 1.97
N ALA A 465 -28.41 -10.23 2.86
CA ALA A 465 -29.85 -10.35 2.69
C ALA A 465 -30.50 -8.96 2.69
N ALA A 466 -31.36 -8.67 1.71
CA ALA A 466 -32.00 -7.36 1.57
C ALA A 466 -32.82 -6.98 2.82
N ALA A 467 -33.43 -7.96 3.48
CA ALA A 467 -34.20 -7.77 4.72
C ALA A 467 -33.32 -7.39 5.93
N GLU A 468 -32.05 -7.80 5.96
CA GLU A 468 -31.12 -7.53 7.06
C GLU A 468 -30.48 -6.13 6.96
N VAL A 469 -30.57 -5.48 5.79
CA VAL A 469 -29.89 -4.21 5.52
C VAL A 469 -30.24 -3.14 6.56
N ALA A 470 -31.53 -2.88 6.78
CA ALA A 470 -31.98 -1.83 7.69
C ALA A 470 -31.57 -2.11 9.14
N GLY A 471 -31.69 -3.38 9.58
CA GLY A 471 -31.29 -3.80 10.92
C GLY A 471 -29.78 -3.66 11.12
N PHE A 472 -28.98 -4.09 10.14
CA PHE A 472 -27.53 -3.96 10.18
C PHE A 472 -27.08 -2.49 10.15
N THR A 473 -27.63 -1.65 9.26
CA THR A 473 -27.23 -0.23 9.19
C THR A 473 -27.63 0.52 10.45
N ALA A 474 -28.80 0.23 11.03
CA ALA A 474 -29.20 0.78 12.32
C ALA A 474 -28.25 0.35 13.45
N ALA A 475 -27.95 -0.96 13.54
CA ALA A 475 -27.03 -1.49 14.54
C ALA A 475 -25.58 -1.02 14.34
N ALA A 476 -25.14 -0.74 13.11
CA ALA A 476 -23.78 -0.30 12.80
C ALA A 476 -23.62 1.23 12.83
N SER A 477 -24.69 1.99 13.08
CA SER A 477 -24.67 3.46 13.17
C SER A 477 -24.80 3.94 14.61
N SER A 478 -24.31 5.14 14.88
CA SER A 478 -24.56 5.83 16.16
C SER A 478 -25.85 6.66 16.17
N GLY A 479 -26.49 6.87 15.01
CA GLY A 479 -27.71 7.66 14.86
C GLY A 479 -28.91 6.85 14.38
N THR A 480 -30.12 7.29 14.72
CA THR A 480 -31.41 6.64 14.38
C THR A 480 -31.79 6.71 12.89
N TRP A 481 -31.13 7.58 12.12
CA TRP A 481 -31.41 7.82 10.70
C TRP A 481 -31.14 6.62 9.78
N ALA A 482 -30.30 5.67 10.21
CA ALA A 482 -29.88 4.54 9.39
C ALA A 482 -30.91 3.41 9.26
N GLY A 483 -31.98 3.42 10.06
CA GLY A 483 -33.06 2.42 10.01
C GLY A 483 -34.01 2.58 8.82
N THR A 484 -33.99 3.73 8.13
CA THR A 484 -34.86 4.01 6.98
C THR A 484 -34.33 3.43 5.65
N LEU A 485 -33.13 2.84 5.67
CA LEU A 485 -32.42 2.32 4.49
C LEU A 485 -32.89 0.93 4.07
N ALA A 486 -34.20 0.69 4.03
CA ALA A 486 -34.74 -0.53 3.44
C ALA A 486 -34.60 -0.46 1.90
N PRO A 487 -33.95 -1.44 1.25
CA PRO A 487 -33.94 -1.52 -0.21
C PRO A 487 -35.37 -1.73 -0.71
N ARG A 488 -35.84 -0.84 -1.60
CA ARG A 488 -37.15 -0.95 -2.27
C ARG A 488 -37.16 -1.98 -3.40
#